data_AF-A0A2I1ENU0-F1
#
_entry.id   AF-A0A2I1ENU0-F1
#
_cell.length_a   1.000
_cell.length_b   1.000
_cell.length_c   1.000
_cell.angle_alpha   90.00
_cell.angle_beta   90.00
_cell.angle_gamma   90.00
#
_symmetry.space_group_name_H-M   'P 1'
#
loop_
_entity.id
_entity.type
_entity.pdbx_description
1 polymer ?
#
loop_
_entity_poly.entity_id
_entity_poly.type
_entity_poly.pdbx_seq_one_letter_code
_entity_poly.pdbx_strand_id
1 'polypeptide(L)'
;MAAESPKYKFVTDNIAKGDELLRYLHILDTLAYESLTAQVKYFEEKPQNQDPSNILHLKRIAIKKYMCFFEVKKSLLKSSDFIDINKFEISNKNEVFKLIIHSNITHFLNLLFTNLDPTLPDLQKVDINSFFNYIVPPTLMKHGKVWDLYLNLRVQLYISKLNKNPQKNLYRNMFPKIMVEGPSNYKENYIKVRNIIKRSPEDADKLMKEFKWEKFVEEMFKYIYILVNELGMPLLHKFTSITSIKASPISSTSSPRVVIFNDASKKVGDSNAKKRRIADDEEDDDISSDNLDDYSSASKRRNISHR
;
A
#
# COMPACT_ATOMS: atom_id res chain seq x y z
N MET A 1 11.26 -59.62 16.52
CA MET A 1 10.75 -58.39 17.18
C MET A 1 11.29 -57.21 16.42
N ALA A 2 10.45 -56.49 15.68
CA ALA A 2 10.84 -55.27 14.99
C ALA A 2 10.62 -54.08 15.94
N ALA A 3 11.68 -53.30 16.19
CA ALA A 3 11.60 -52.11 17.03
C ALA A 3 10.82 -51.01 16.29
N GLU A 4 9.69 -50.59 16.86
CA GLU A 4 8.96 -49.41 16.40
C GLU A 4 9.85 -48.17 16.56
N SER A 5 10.12 -47.50 15.44
CA SER A 5 10.80 -46.21 15.43
C SER A 5 9.86 -45.14 15.99
N PRO A 6 10.29 -44.28 16.93
CA PRO A 6 9.35 -43.42 17.62
C PRO A 6 8.94 -42.22 16.76
N LYS A 7 7.64 -41.90 16.81
CA LYS A 7 6.90 -40.85 16.09
C LYS A 7 7.30 -39.42 16.47
N TYR A 8 8.59 -39.06 16.44
CA TYR A 8 9.06 -37.71 16.84
C TYR A 8 9.35 -36.73 15.70
N LYS A 9 9.26 -37.13 14.43
CA LYS A 9 9.51 -36.22 13.29
C LYS A 9 8.42 -35.17 13.03
N PHE A 10 7.19 -35.38 13.51
CA PHE A 10 6.07 -34.49 13.17
C PHE A 10 5.93 -33.24 14.06
N VAL A 11 6.52 -33.24 15.25
CA VAL A 11 6.33 -32.13 16.21
C VAL A 11 7.34 -31.01 15.96
N THR A 12 8.60 -31.34 15.67
CA THR A 12 9.66 -30.34 15.43
C THR A 12 9.52 -29.61 14.11
N ASP A 13 9.11 -30.30 13.04
CA ASP A 13 8.95 -29.70 11.70
C ASP A 13 7.78 -28.71 11.66
N ASN A 14 6.71 -28.97 12.43
CA ASN A 14 5.57 -28.06 12.54
C ASN A 14 5.90 -26.83 13.40
N ILE A 15 6.69 -26.99 14.47
CA ILE A 15 7.17 -25.86 15.28
C ILE A 15 8.10 -24.95 14.44
N ALA A 16 9.04 -25.54 13.70
CA ALA A 16 9.99 -24.79 12.87
C ALA A 16 9.31 -24.00 11.73
N LYS A 17 8.28 -24.57 11.10
CA LYS A 17 7.46 -23.88 10.07
C LYS A 17 6.60 -22.78 10.65
N GLY A 18 6.03 -22.98 11.86
CA GLY A 18 5.28 -21.96 12.57
C GLY A 18 6.14 -20.74 12.91
N ASP A 19 7.36 -20.97 13.38
CA ASP A 19 8.33 -19.91 13.70
C ASP A 19 8.80 -19.18 12.43
N GLU A 20 8.97 -19.88 11.31
CA GLU A 20 9.35 -19.28 10.03
C GLU A 20 8.25 -18.37 9.48
N LEU A 21 7.01 -18.85 9.47
CA LEU A 21 5.86 -18.03 9.05
C LEU A 21 5.74 -16.79 9.93
N LEU A 22 5.86 -16.92 11.26
CA LEU A 22 5.74 -15.79 12.17
C LEU A 22 6.83 -14.74 11.90
N ARG A 23 8.08 -15.17 11.63
CA ARG A 23 9.16 -14.27 11.19
C ARG A 23 8.79 -13.54 9.89
N TYR A 24 8.25 -14.24 8.90
CA TYR A 24 7.80 -13.63 7.65
C TYR A 24 6.71 -12.60 7.90
N LEU A 25 5.72 -12.91 8.74
CA LEU A 25 4.65 -11.97 9.08
C LEU A 25 5.18 -10.71 9.76
N HIS A 26 6.17 -10.80 10.65
CA HIS A 26 6.80 -9.62 11.26
C HIS A 26 7.56 -8.74 10.26
N ILE A 27 8.28 -9.35 9.32
CA ILE A 27 8.96 -8.62 8.23
C ILE A 27 7.93 -7.88 7.38
N LEU A 28 6.85 -8.59 7.00
CA LEU A 28 5.79 -8.04 6.17
C LEU A 28 5.02 -6.93 6.88
N ASP A 29 4.72 -7.09 8.18
CA ASP A 29 4.06 -6.06 9.00
C ASP A 29 4.85 -4.74 8.97
N THR A 30 6.17 -4.82 9.08
CA THR A 30 7.07 -3.65 9.04
C THR A 30 7.06 -2.96 7.67
N LEU A 31 7.26 -3.72 6.60
CA LEU A 31 7.26 -3.18 5.24
C LEU A 31 5.88 -2.63 4.86
N ALA A 32 4.82 -3.31 5.26
CA ALA A 32 3.45 -2.89 5.04
C ALA A 32 3.15 -1.59 5.77
N TYR A 33 3.55 -1.46 7.04
CA TYR A 33 3.40 -0.24 7.82
C TYR A 33 4.12 0.94 7.15
N GLU A 34 5.38 0.77 6.76
CA GLU A 34 6.12 1.84 6.08
C GLU A 34 5.45 2.26 4.75
N SER A 35 4.99 1.29 3.97
CA SER A 35 4.23 1.56 2.74
C SER A 35 2.94 2.29 3.03
N LEU A 36 2.18 1.84 4.03
CA LEU A 36 0.89 2.41 4.39
C LEU A 36 1.04 3.84 4.89
N THR A 37 2.01 4.12 5.76
CA THR A 37 2.31 5.48 6.22
C THR A 37 2.69 6.40 5.06
N ALA A 38 3.48 5.91 4.10
CA ALA A 38 3.82 6.71 2.92
C ALA A 38 2.62 6.97 2.00
N GLN A 39 1.76 5.97 1.79
CA GLN A 39 0.51 6.13 1.06
C GLN A 39 -0.38 7.15 1.77
N VAL A 40 -0.64 6.97 3.07
CA VAL A 40 -1.45 7.87 3.88
C VAL A 40 -0.94 9.30 3.79
N LYS A 41 0.37 9.52 3.99
CA LYS A 41 0.98 10.85 3.84
C LYS A 41 0.73 11.46 2.47
N TYR A 42 0.87 10.68 1.40
CA TYR A 42 0.55 11.16 0.05
C TYR A 42 -0.92 11.58 -0.11
N PHE A 43 -1.86 10.84 0.48
CA PHE A 43 -3.29 11.19 0.43
C PHE A 43 -3.65 12.38 1.34
N GLU A 44 -3.02 12.52 2.52
CA GLU A 44 -3.21 13.67 3.42
C GLU A 44 -2.77 14.99 2.78
N GLU A 45 -1.70 14.97 1.99
CA GLU A 45 -1.11 16.16 1.36
C GLU A 45 -1.78 16.50 0.01
N LYS A 46 -2.69 15.65 -0.48
CA LYS A 46 -3.40 15.86 -1.75
C LYS A 46 -4.54 16.91 -1.72
N PRO A 47 -5.07 17.41 -0.59
CA PRO A 47 -5.99 18.55 -0.59
C PRO A 47 -5.26 19.88 -0.36
N GLN A 48 -5.41 20.79 -1.32
CA GLN A 48 -5.14 22.25 -1.25
C GLN A 48 -3.66 22.70 -1.34
N ASN A 49 -3.32 23.32 -2.48
CA ASN A 49 -2.26 24.34 -2.63
C ASN A 49 -0.82 23.96 -2.25
N GLN A 50 -0.31 22.82 -2.72
CA GLN A 50 1.11 22.48 -2.58
C GLN A 50 1.85 22.43 -3.91
N ASP A 51 3.17 22.63 -3.82
CA ASP A 51 4.12 22.47 -4.93
C ASP A 51 3.91 21.11 -5.63
N PRO A 52 3.57 21.10 -6.93
CA PRO A 52 3.41 19.88 -7.71
C PRO A 52 4.61 18.92 -7.62
N SER A 53 5.82 19.46 -7.45
CA SER A 53 7.05 18.68 -7.28
C SER A 53 7.02 17.83 -6.01
N ASN A 54 6.55 18.39 -4.89
CA ASN A 54 6.45 17.69 -3.61
C ASN A 54 5.41 16.55 -3.67
N ILE A 55 4.24 16.81 -4.25
CA ILE A 55 3.19 15.80 -4.42
C ILE A 55 3.68 14.63 -5.28
N LEU A 56 4.40 14.93 -6.37
CA LEU A 56 5.00 13.90 -7.22
C LEU A 56 6.07 13.09 -6.48
N HIS A 57 6.90 13.76 -5.67
CA HIS A 57 7.90 13.09 -4.83
C HIS A 57 7.26 12.14 -3.81
N LEU A 58 6.23 12.58 -3.08
CA LEU A 58 5.48 11.74 -2.14
C LEU A 58 4.83 10.54 -2.84
N LYS A 59 4.22 10.75 -4.01
CA LYS A 59 3.66 9.66 -4.83
C LYS A 59 4.73 8.63 -5.19
N ARG A 60 5.91 9.07 -5.63
CA ARG A 60 7.03 8.19 -5.98
C ARG A 60 7.51 7.37 -4.78
N ILE A 61 7.61 7.98 -3.60
CA ILE A 61 7.97 7.27 -2.36
C ILE A 61 6.93 6.20 -2.03
N ALA A 62 5.64 6.55 -2.06
CA ALA A 62 4.56 5.63 -1.74
C ALA A 62 4.53 4.43 -2.71
N ILE A 63 4.68 4.68 -4.02
CA ILE A 63 4.79 3.62 -5.04
C ILE A 63 6.01 2.71 -4.75
N LYS A 64 7.19 3.31 -4.52
CA LYS A 64 8.43 2.53 -4.28
C LYS A 64 8.31 1.63 -3.05
N LYS A 65 7.76 2.14 -1.96
CA LYS A 65 7.55 1.35 -0.73
C LYS A 65 6.51 0.26 -0.93
N TYR A 66 5.41 0.54 -1.64
CA TYR A 66 4.42 -0.48 -1.96
C TYR A 66 5.01 -1.61 -2.81
N MET A 67 5.78 -1.29 -3.86
CA MET A 67 6.40 -2.31 -4.71
C MET A 67 7.40 -3.17 -3.93
N CYS A 68 8.21 -2.55 -3.05
CA CYS A 68 9.09 -3.29 -2.14
C CYS A 68 8.31 -4.27 -1.26
N PHE A 69 7.27 -3.79 -0.57
CA PHE A 69 6.39 -4.64 0.23
C PHE A 69 5.78 -5.78 -0.59
N PHE A 70 5.23 -5.47 -1.77
CA PHE A 70 4.49 -6.42 -2.60
C PHE A 70 5.38 -7.54 -3.14
N GLU A 71 6.59 -7.23 -3.62
CA GLU A 71 7.54 -8.23 -4.10
C GLU A 71 8.04 -9.13 -2.96
N VAL A 72 8.34 -8.56 -1.78
CA VAL A 72 8.73 -9.35 -0.60
C VAL A 72 7.58 -10.25 -0.15
N LYS A 73 6.35 -9.73 -0.07
CA LYS A 73 5.15 -10.52 0.25
C LYS A 73 4.98 -11.69 -0.72
N LYS A 74 5.07 -11.42 -2.02
CA LYS A 74 4.93 -12.45 -3.06
C LYS A 74 6.03 -13.51 -2.95
N SER A 75 7.25 -13.12 -2.63
CA SER A 75 8.37 -14.05 -2.42
C SER A 75 8.19 -14.92 -1.19
N LEU A 76 7.89 -14.32 -0.02
CA LEU A 76 7.79 -15.02 1.25
C LEU A 76 6.55 -15.92 1.35
N LEU A 77 5.39 -15.42 0.90
CA LEU A 77 4.11 -16.13 1.02
C LEU A 77 3.72 -16.90 -0.24
N LYS A 78 4.48 -16.76 -1.33
CA LYS A 78 4.16 -17.33 -2.65
C LYS A 78 2.76 -16.96 -3.14
N SER A 79 2.26 -15.79 -2.73
CA SER A 79 0.91 -15.31 -3.03
C SER A 79 0.86 -13.79 -3.14
N SER A 80 0.09 -13.29 -4.09
CA SER A 80 -0.27 -11.87 -4.22
C SER A 80 -1.52 -11.50 -3.40
N ASP A 81 -2.31 -12.49 -3.00
CA ASP A 81 -3.64 -12.29 -2.41
C ASP A 81 -3.59 -11.78 -0.97
N PHE A 82 -4.75 -11.40 -0.42
CA PHE A 82 -4.88 -11.09 1.00
C PHE A 82 -4.35 -12.24 1.89
N ILE A 83 -3.77 -11.86 3.02
CA ILE A 83 -3.32 -12.81 4.03
C ILE A 83 -4.57 -13.23 4.83
N ASP A 84 -5.00 -14.47 4.61
CA ASP A 84 -6.14 -15.07 5.33
C ASP A 84 -5.64 -15.82 6.56
N ILE A 85 -6.01 -15.30 7.74
CA ILE A 85 -5.60 -15.87 9.01
C ILE A 85 -6.08 -17.30 9.24
N ASN A 86 -7.20 -17.69 8.61
CA ASN A 86 -7.77 -19.02 8.79
C ASN A 86 -6.97 -20.10 8.06
N LYS A 87 -6.07 -19.72 7.15
CA LYS A 87 -5.14 -20.64 6.49
C LYS A 87 -3.97 -21.03 7.38
N PHE A 88 -3.83 -20.43 8.55
CA PHE A 88 -2.75 -20.73 9.48
C PHE A 88 -3.24 -21.53 10.68
N GLU A 89 -2.56 -22.64 10.97
CA GLU A 89 -2.78 -23.46 12.16
C GLU A 89 -2.13 -22.81 13.40
N ILE A 90 -2.63 -21.63 13.81
CA ILE A 90 -2.08 -20.86 14.93
C ILE A 90 -3.13 -20.73 16.04
N SER A 91 -2.70 -20.99 17.28
CA SER A 91 -3.54 -20.93 18.48
C SER A 91 -3.97 -19.51 18.86
N ASN A 92 -3.12 -18.50 18.64
CA ASN A 92 -3.40 -17.09 18.97
C ASN A 92 -3.72 -16.23 17.73
N LYS A 93 -4.91 -16.42 17.16
CA LYS A 93 -5.37 -15.66 15.98
C LYS A 93 -5.42 -14.15 16.20
N ASN A 94 -5.67 -13.67 17.43
CA ASN A 94 -5.75 -12.22 17.67
C ASN A 94 -4.39 -11.52 17.53
N GLU A 95 -3.31 -12.16 17.97
CA GLU A 95 -1.95 -11.61 17.80
C GLU A 95 -1.52 -11.64 16.33
N VAL A 96 -1.76 -12.75 15.65
CA VAL A 96 -1.46 -12.88 14.21
C VAL A 96 -2.28 -11.89 13.39
N PHE A 97 -3.54 -11.64 13.77
CA PHE A 97 -4.38 -10.63 13.11
C PHE A 97 -3.71 -9.25 13.11
N LYS A 98 -3.12 -8.85 14.24
CA LYS A 98 -2.39 -7.57 14.34
C LYS A 98 -1.14 -7.51 13.45
N LEU A 99 -0.52 -8.64 13.13
CA LEU A 99 0.65 -8.69 12.24
C LEU A 99 0.27 -8.64 10.76
N ILE A 100 -0.90 -9.17 10.40
CA ILE A 100 -1.32 -9.25 9.00
C ILE A 100 -2.13 -8.03 8.56
N ILE A 101 -2.73 -7.29 9.50
CA ILE A 101 -3.71 -6.26 9.18
C ILE A 101 -3.10 -5.09 8.42
N HIS A 102 -1.89 -4.62 8.76
CA HIS A 102 -1.18 -3.61 7.96
C HIS A 102 -0.97 -4.12 6.52
N SER A 103 -0.51 -5.36 6.37
CA SER A 103 -0.31 -5.98 5.04
C SER A 103 -1.60 -6.00 4.21
N ASN A 104 -2.73 -6.34 4.83
CA ASN A 104 -4.02 -6.38 4.14
C ASN A 104 -4.53 -4.98 3.80
N ILE A 105 -4.41 -4.00 4.71
CA ILE A 105 -4.81 -2.61 4.44
C ILE A 105 -3.95 -2.01 3.30
N THR A 106 -2.63 -2.17 3.35
CA THR A 106 -1.71 -1.69 2.31
C THR A 106 -2.07 -2.24 0.94
N HIS A 107 -2.37 -3.54 0.88
CA HIS A 107 -2.79 -4.17 -0.36
C HIS A 107 -4.16 -3.66 -0.83
N PHE A 108 -5.14 -3.57 0.07
CA PHE A 108 -6.49 -3.08 -0.23
C PHE A 108 -6.48 -1.63 -0.74
N LEU A 109 -5.71 -0.74 -0.09
CA LEU A 109 -5.58 0.65 -0.51
C LEU A 109 -5.03 0.75 -1.94
N ASN A 110 -4.08 -0.11 -2.30
CA ASN A 110 -3.54 -0.15 -3.66
C ASN A 110 -4.52 -0.74 -4.69
N LEU A 111 -5.43 -1.63 -4.27
CA LEU A 111 -6.53 -2.11 -5.13
C LEU A 111 -7.62 -1.05 -5.31
N LEU A 112 -7.95 -0.29 -4.25
CA LEU A 112 -8.93 0.80 -4.29
C LEU A 112 -8.46 1.96 -5.16
N PHE A 113 -7.18 2.33 -5.05
CA PHE A 113 -6.60 3.47 -5.74
C PHE A 113 -5.45 3.01 -6.64
N THR A 114 -5.81 2.46 -7.80
CA THR A 114 -4.83 2.01 -8.79
C THR A 114 -3.83 3.12 -9.08
N ASN A 115 -2.52 2.81 -9.04
CA ASN A 115 -1.43 3.78 -9.19
C ASN A 115 -1.47 4.96 -8.20
N LEU A 116 -2.10 4.76 -7.03
CA LEU A 116 -2.34 5.79 -6.01
C LEU A 116 -3.04 7.01 -6.61
N ASP A 117 -4.03 6.80 -7.47
CA ASP A 117 -4.85 7.88 -8.00
C ASP A 117 -6.29 7.86 -7.43
N PRO A 118 -6.59 8.66 -6.39
CA PRO A 118 -7.94 8.80 -5.87
C PRO A 118 -8.92 9.45 -6.83
N THR A 119 -8.50 10.00 -7.97
CA THR A 119 -9.45 10.62 -8.91
C THR A 119 -10.09 9.62 -9.87
N LEU A 120 -9.52 8.40 -9.95
CA LEU A 120 -9.95 7.37 -10.89
C LEU A 120 -10.80 6.30 -10.16
N PRO A 121 -12.11 6.18 -10.44
CA PRO A 121 -12.99 5.16 -9.85
C PRO A 121 -12.82 3.78 -10.52
N ASP A 122 -11.58 3.29 -10.60
CA ASP A 122 -11.28 1.95 -11.13
C ASP A 122 -11.21 0.91 -10.00
N LEU A 123 -12.35 0.26 -9.75
CA LEU A 123 -12.50 -0.73 -8.69
C LEU A 123 -12.60 -2.17 -9.22
N GLN A 124 -12.14 -2.44 -10.44
CA GLN A 124 -12.31 -3.77 -11.06
C GLN A 124 -11.66 -4.90 -10.28
N LYS A 125 -10.54 -4.63 -9.60
CA LYS A 125 -9.76 -5.62 -8.86
C LYS A 125 -10.21 -5.75 -7.40
N VAL A 126 -11.19 -4.96 -6.97
CA VAL A 126 -11.65 -4.95 -5.58
C VAL A 126 -12.83 -5.90 -5.44
N ASP A 127 -12.65 -6.93 -4.62
CA ASP A 127 -13.76 -7.77 -4.14
C ASP A 127 -14.42 -7.09 -2.94
N ILE A 128 -15.75 -6.92 -2.98
CA ILE A 128 -16.51 -6.33 -1.88
C ILE A 128 -16.32 -7.11 -0.56
N ASN A 129 -16.20 -8.45 -0.64
CA ASN A 129 -16.04 -9.29 0.54
C ASN A 129 -14.70 -9.06 1.25
N SER A 130 -13.70 -8.55 0.54
CA SER A 130 -12.37 -8.29 1.12
C SER A 130 -12.42 -7.29 2.28
N PHE A 131 -13.36 -6.34 2.26
CA PHE A 131 -13.47 -5.30 3.27
C PHE A 131 -13.69 -5.88 4.68
N PHE A 132 -14.74 -6.69 4.87
CA PHE A 132 -14.99 -7.31 6.17
C PHE A 132 -14.09 -8.52 6.45
N ASN A 133 -13.65 -9.25 5.41
CA ASN A 133 -12.83 -10.44 5.63
C ASN A 133 -11.39 -10.11 6.05
N TYR A 134 -10.83 -8.99 5.58
CA TYR A 134 -9.40 -8.72 5.71
C TYR A 134 -9.04 -7.35 6.27
N ILE A 135 -9.95 -6.37 6.23
CA ILE A 135 -9.65 -4.96 6.54
C ILE A 135 -10.30 -4.51 7.84
N VAL A 136 -11.57 -4.86 8.06
CA VAL A 136 -12.30 -4.43 9.27
C VAL A 136 -11.96 -5.35 10.44
N PRO A 137 -11.39 -4.85 11.54
CA PRO A 137 -11.24 -5.62 12.77
C PRO A 137 -12.61 -6.08 13.31
N PRO A 138 -12.73 -7.30 13.86
CA PRO A 138 -14.00 -7.81 14.39
C PRO A 138 -14.65 -6.89 15.45
N THR A 139 -13.82 -6.21 16.25
CA THR A 139 -14.27 -5.23 17.25
C THR A 139 -15.03 -4.05 16.65
N LEU A 140 -14.76 -3.72 15.38
CA LEU A 140 -15.38 -2.59 14.69
C LEU A 140 -16.64 -2.96 13.91
N MET A 141 -16.91 -4.26 13.69
CA MET A 141 -18.06 -4.73 12.92
C MET A 141 -19.43 -4.40 13.55
N LYS A 142 -19.47 -4.02 14.83
CA LYS A 142 -20.70 -3.56 15.50
C LYS A 142 -21.10 -2.12 15.16
N HIS A 143 -20.20 -1.33 14.57
CA HIS A 143 -20.45 0.09 14.34
C HIS A 143 -21.13 0.33 12.98
N GLY A 144 -22.32 0.94 13.01
CA GLY A 144 -23.09 1.24 11.80
C GLY A 144 -22.34 2.06 10.75
N LYS A 145 -21.45 2.97 11.16
CA LYS A 145 -20.62 3.76 10.23
C LYS A 145 -19.73 2.90 9.32
N VAL A 146 -19.23 1.76 9.83
CA VAL A 146 -18.41 0.82 9.04
C VAL A 146 -19.28 0.12 7.98
N TRP A 147 -20.52 -0.21 8.34
CA TRP A 147 -21.49 -0.79 7.43
C TRP A 147 -21.99 0.20 6.37
N ASP A 148 -22.14 1.48 6.73
CA ASP A 148 -22.45 2.54 5.77
C ASP A 148 -21.30 2.73 4.78
N LEU A 149 -20.05 2.70 5.24
CA LEU A 149 -18.88 2.75 4.37
C LEU A 149 -18.80 1.53 3.44
N TYR A 150 -19.10 0.33 3.96
CA TYR A 150 -19.23 -0.88 3.15
C TYR A 150 -20.34 -0.77 2.09
N LEU A 151 -21.48 -0.17 2.43
CA LEU A 151 -22.54 0.12 1.47
C LEU A 151 -22.04 1.05 0.37
N ASN A 152 -21.35 2.14 0.73
CA ASN A 152 -20.77 3.07 -0.22
C ASN A 152 -19.75 2.38 -1.14
N LEU A 153 -18.88 1.52 -0.62
CA LEU A 153 -17.97 0.69 -1.42
C LEU A 153 -18.73 -0.19 -2.42
N ARG A 154 -19.81 -0.85 -1.98
CA ARG A 154 -20.66 -1.66 -2.86
C ARG A 154 -21.30 -0.83 -3.98
N VAL A 155 -21.75 0.39 -3.68
CA VAL A 155 -22.30 1.32 -4.68
C VAL A 155 -21.23 1.73 -5.70
N GLN A 156 -20.03 2.11 -5.25
CA GLN A 156 -18.95 2.50 -6.16
C GLN A 156 -18.49 1.33 -7.04
N LEU A 157 -18.42 0.12 -6.49
CA LEU A 157 -18.17 -1.09 -7.27
C LEU A 157 -19.25 -1.35 -8.33
N TYR A 158 -20.51 -1.10 -7.98
CA TYR A 158 -21.62 -1.23 -8.92
C TYR A 158 -21.48 -0.26 -10.10
N ILE A 159 -21.25 1.01 -9.81
CA ILE A 159 -21.05 2.07 -10.81
C ILE A 159 -19.83 1.74 -11.70
N SER A 160 -18.70 1.35 -11.08
CA SER A 160 -17.47 0.99 -11.80
C SER A 160 -17.70 -0.19 -12.76
N LYS A 161 -18.44 -1.22 -12.33
CA LYS A 161 -18.81 -2.36 -13.19
C LYS A 161 -19.78 -1.97 -14.29
N LEU A 162 -20.75 -1.11 -13.99
CA LEU A 162 -21.73 -0.61 -14.96
C LEU A 162 -21.05 0.15 -16.10
N ASN A 163 -20.08 1.02 -15.78
CA ASN A 163 -19.31 1.80 -16.77
C ASN A 163 -18.47 0.94 -17.72
N LYS A 164 -17.96 -0.21 -17.25
CA LYS A 164 -17.06 -1.06 -18.05
C LYS A 164 -17.79 -2.18 -18.79
N ASN A 165 -18.77 -2.83 -18.17
CA ASN A 165 -19.54 -3.90 -18.80
C ASN A 165 -20.93 -4.02 -18.15
N PRO A 166 -21.96 -3.34 -18.71
CA PRO A 166 -23.31 -3.39 -18.17
C PRO A 166 -23.93 -4.78 -18.35
N GLN A 167 -23.94 -5.57 -17.28
CA GLN A 167 -24.60 -6.88 -17.26
C GLN A 167 -26.08 -6.74 -16.90
N LYS A 168 -26.97 -7.40 -17.64
CA LYS A 168 -28.45 -7.37 -17.43
C LYS A 168 -28.91 -7.68 -15.99
N ASN A 169 -28.13 -8.44 -15.22
CA ASN A 169 -28.48 -8.84 -13.85
C ASN A 169 -27.63 -8.17 -12.76
N LEU A 170 -26.76 -7.21 -13.10
CA LEU A 170 -25.80 -6.61 -12.16
C LEU A 170 -26.49 -6.06 -10.90
N TYR A 171 -27.58 -5.31 -11.07
CA TYR A 171 -28.35 -4.74 -9.97
C TYR A 171 -28.88 -5.82 -9.03
N ARG A 172 -29.47 -6.88 -9.57
CA ARG A 172 -30.07 -7.96 -8.78
C ARG A 172 -28.99 -8.73 -7.99
N ASN A 173 -27.81 -8.89 -8.58
CA ASN A 173 -26.69 -9.61 -7.98
C ASN A 173 -26.01 -8.79 -6.88
N MET A 174 -25.78 -7.49 -7.10
CA MET A 174 -25.10 -6.62 -6.13
C MET A 174 -26.05 -6.07 -5.06
N PHE A 175 -27.34 -5.93 -5.38
CA PHE A 175 -28.37 -5.45 -4.47
C PHE A 175 -29.58 -6.41 -4.37
N PRO A 176 -29.37 -7.63 -3.84
CA PRO A 176 -30.43 -8.61 -3.65
C PRO A 176 -31.56 -8.08 -2.75
N LYS A 177 -32.75 -8.68 -2.86
CA LYS A 177 -33.89 -8.35 -1.97
C LYS A 177 -33.79 -9.03 -0.59
N ILE A 178 -33.04 -10.13 -0.51
CA ILE A 178 -32.89 -10.93 0.71
C ILE A 178 -32.21 -10.08 1.79
N MET A 179 -32.64 -10.26 3.05
CA MET A 179 -32.06 -9.56 4.20
C MET A 179 -30.54 -9.71 4.20
N VAL A 180 -29.84 -8.57 4.14
CA VAL A 180 -28.39 -8.53 4.30
C VAL A 180 -28.09 -8.53 5.80
N GLU A 181 -27.07 -9.29 6.20
CA GLU A 181 -26.53 -9.23 7.57
C GLU A 181 -26.09 -7.81 7.93
N GLY A 182 -26.15 -7.46 9.21
CA GLY A 182 -25.70 -6.17 9.73
C GLY A 182 -26.68 -5.52 10.73
N PRO A 183 -26.29 -4.38 11.33
CA PRO A 183 -27.10 -3.67 12.32
C PRO A 183 -28.37 -3.06 11.70
N SER A 184 -29.38 -2.74 12.52
CA SER A 184 -30.69 -2.27 12.04
C SER A 184 -30.61 -1.00 11.17
N ASN A 185 -29.76 -0.04 11.55
CA ASN A 185 -29.56 1.19 10.78
C ASN A 185 -28.98 0.92 9.37
N TYR A 186 -28.07 -0.05 9.24
CA TYR A 186 -27.56 -0.48 7.93
C TYR A 186 -28.68 -1.06 7.06
N LYS A 187 -29.59 -1.87 7.62
CA LYS A 187 -30.70 -2.46 6.87
C LYS A 187 -31.63 -1.38 6.29
N GLU A 188 -31.93 -0.34 7.05
CA GLU A 188 -32.71 0.79 6.58
C GLU A 188 -32.00 1.57 5.47
N ASN A 189 -30.71 1.88 5.67
CA ASN A 189 -29.90 2.59 4.68
C ASN A 189 -29.73 1.76 3.40
N TYR A 190 -29.55 0.45 3.51
CA TYR A 190 -29.50 -0.48 2.40
C TYR A 190 -30.78 -0.41 1.55
N ILE A 191 -31.96 -0.45 2.18
CA ILE A 191 -33.24 -0.34 1.47
C ILE A 191 -33.35 1.01 0.73
N LYS A 192 -32.96 2.12 1.38
CA LYS A 192 -32.95 3.45 0.76
C LYS A 192 -32.05 3.49 -0.48
N VAL A 193 -30.78 3.10 -0.33
CA VAL A 193 -29.79 3.07 -1.43
C VAL A 193 -30.26 2.15 -2.55
N ARG A 194 -30.74 0.95 -2.20
CA ARG A 194 -31.28 -0.02 -3.15
C ARG A 194 -32.44 0.54 -3.97
N ASN A 195 -33.33 1.33 -3.35
CA ASN A 195 -34.45 1.97 -4.02
C ASN A 195 -34.02 3.11 -4.93
N ILE A 196 -33.01 3.88 -4.54
CA ILE A 196 -32.39 4.92 -5.38
C ILE A 196 -31.80 4.28 -6.65
N ILE A 197 -30.96 3.26 -6.51
CA ILE A 197 -30.35 2.55 -7.65
C ILE A 197 -31.41 1.91 -8.55
N LYS A 198 -32.47 1.34 -7.96
CA LYS A 198 -33.58 0.72 -8.72
C LYS A 198 -34.24 1.68 -9.71
N ARG A 199 -34.29 2.98 -9.42
CA ARG A 199 -34.95 3.98 -10.28
C ARG A 199 -34.19 4.19 -11.59
N SER A 200 -32.88 3.98 -11.60
CA SER A 200 -32.03 4.20 -12.76
C SER A 200 -30.82 3.25 -12.70
N PRO A 201 -31.04 1.92 -12.81
CA PRO A 201 -29.99 0.94 -12.55
C PRO A 201 -28.89 0.98 -13.60
N GLU A 202 -29.20 1.39 -14.83
CA GLU A 202 -28.26 1.38 -15.96
C GLU A 202 -27.65 2.76 -16.25
N ASP A 203 -28.04 3.79 -15.49
CA ASP A 203 -27.61 5.18 -15.69
C ASP A 203 -26.45 5.51 -14.74
N ALA A 204 -25.23 5.20 -15.16
CA ALA A 204 -24.03 5.42 -14.35
C ALA A 204 -23.81 6.91 -14.03
N ASP A 205 -24.06 7.80 -14.98
CA ASP A 205 -23.84 9.25 -14.81
C ASP A 205 -24.76 9.83 -13.73
N LYS A 206 -26.03 9.44 -13.73
CA LYS A 206 -26.97 9.84 -12.69
C LYS A 206 -26.60 9.27 -11.33
N LEU A 207 -26.15 8.00 -11.29
CA LEU A 207 -25.69 7.38 -10.06
C LEU A 207 -24.41 8.04 -9.52
N MET A 208 -23.48 8.47 -10.38
CA MET A 208 -22.27 9.19 -9.96
C MET A 208 -22.58 10.58 -9.38
N LYS A 209 -23.62 11.26 -9.89
CA LYS A 209 -24.10 12.54 -9.31
C LYS A 209 -24.72 12.36 -7.93
N GLU A 210 -25.48 11.28 -7.74
CA GLU A 210 -26.11 10.93 -6.47
C GLU A 210 -25.10 10.41 -5.44
N PHE A 211 -24.23 9.49 -5.85
CA PHE A 211 -23.22 8.83 -5.04
C PHE A 211 -21.82 9.33 -5.41
N LYS A 212 -21.51 10.54 -4.95
CA LYS A 212 -20.25 11.23 -5.26
C LYS A 212 -19.03 10.39 -4.89
N TRP A 213 -18.16 10.16 -5.88
CA TRP A 213 -16.90 9.45 -5.72
C TRP A 213 -16.00 10.12 -4.68
N GLU A 214 -15.81 11.44 -4.77
CA GLU A 214 -14.97 12.23 -3.85
C GLU A 214 -15.36 12.03 -2.38
N LYS A 215 -16.66 12.00 -2.10
CA LYS A 215 -17.18 11.74 -0.75
C LYS A 215 -16.82 10.34 -0.26
N PHE A 216 -16.94 9.34 -1.14
CA PHE A 216 -16.52 7.98 -0.80
C PHE A 216 -15.01 7.91 -0.53
N VAL A 217 -14.19 8.55 -1.35
CA VAL A 217 -12.74 8.60 -1.16
C VAL A 217 -12.39 9.22 0.19
N GLU A 218 -12.99 10.35 0.54
CA GLU A 218 -12.77 11.04 1.81
C GLU A 218 -13.16 10.16 3.01
N GLU A 219 -14.36 9.55 2.99
CA GLU A 219 -14.83 8.67 4.06
C GLU A 219 -13.96 7.41 4.22
N MET A 220 -13.59 6.78 3.10
CA MET A 220 -12.74 5.59 3.09
C MET A 220 -11.33 5.91 3.60
N PHE A 221 -10.76 7.03 3.15
CA PHE A 221 -9.46 7.49 3.60
C PHE A 221 -9.45 7.79 5.09
N LYS A 222 -10.45 8.52 5.58
CA LYS A 222 -10.61 8.83 7.01
C LYS A 222 -10.71 7.56 7.86
N TYR A 223 -11.43 6.55 7.39
CA TYR A 223 -11.51 5.26 8.06
C TYR A 223 -10.14 4.58 8.15
N ILE A 224 -9.43 4.49 7.03
CA ILE A 224 -8.08 3.88 6.96
C ILE A 224 -7.09 4.64 7.85
N TYR A 225 -7.14 5.97 7.85
CA TYR A 225 -6.31 6.81 8.71
C TYR A 225 -6.49 6.50 10.20
N ILE A 226 -7.75 6.45 10.66
CA ILE A 226 -8.07 6.10 12.06
C ILE A 226 -7.55 4.70 12.38
N LEU A 227 -7.80 3.74 11.48
CA LEU A 227 -7.37 2.36 11.64
C LEU A 227 -5.84 2.24 11.79
N VAL A 228 -5.07 2.94 10.96
CA VAL A 228 -3.60 2.98 11.03
C VAL A 228 -3.11 3.53 12.37
N ASN A 229 -3.73 4.61 12.86
CA ASN A 229 -3.37 5.21 14.13
C ASN A 229 -3.69 4.31 15.33
N GLU A 230 -4.79 3.55 15.27
CA GLU A 230 -5.18 2.60 16.32
C GLU A 230 -4.30 1.35 16.35
N LEU A 231 -3.86 0.86 15.19
CA LEU A 231 -2.99 -0.32 15.09
C LEU A 231 -1.59 -0.08 15.64
N GLY A 232 -1.10 1.16 15.52
CA GLY A 232 0.19 1.57 16.03
C GLY A 232 1.37 0.96 15.27
N MET A 233 2.59 1.32 15.70
CA MET A 233 3.82 0.94 15.01
C MET A 233 4.23 -0.53 15.30
N PRO A 234 4.63 -1.30 14.26
CA PRO A 234 5.15 -2.66 14.38
C PRO A 234 6.35 -2.80 15.33
N LEU A 235 6.52 -3.99 15.90
CA LEU A 235 7.59 -4.29 16.85
C LEU A 235 8.99 -4.10 16.23
N LEU A 236 9.26 -4.73 15.08
CA LEU A 236 10.57 -4.61 14.42
C LEU A 236 10.89 -3.16 14.04
N HIS A 237 9.89 -2.41 13.58
CA HIS A 237 10.04 -0.98 13.27
C HIS A 237 10.41 -0.16 14.52
N LYS A 238 9.81 -0.45 15.68
CA LYS A 238 10.18 0.19 16.95
C LYS A 238 11.64 -0.08 17.30
N PHE A 239 12.09 -1.33 17.19
CA PHE A 239 13.47 -1.70 17.52
C PHE A 239 14.48 -1.03 16.59
N THR A 240 14.24 -1.04 15.27
CA THR A 240 15.14 -0.38 14.30
C THR A 240 15.19 1.14 14.52
N SER A 241 14.06 1.77 14.81
CA SER A 241 13.96 3.21 15.09
C SER A 241 14.69 3.60 16.38
N ILE A 242 14.61 2.79 17.43
CA ILE A 242 15.33 3.04 18.69
C ILE A 242 16.85 2.87 18.49
N THR A 243 17.27 1.86 17.71
CA THR A 243 18.69 1.65 17.40
C THR A 243 19.26 2.72 16.48
N SER A 244 18.48 3.30 15.57
CA SER A 244 18.94 4.39 14.69
C SER A 244 19.13 5.71 15.44
N ILE A 245 18.40 5.94 16.54
CA ILE A 245 18.58 7.12 17.41
C ILE A 245 19.89 7.05 18.21
N LYS A 246 20.51 5.85 18.35
CA LYS A 246 21.77 5.64 19.07
C LYS A 246 22.98 5.31 18.20
N ALA A 247 22.84 5.31 16.88
CA ALA A 247 24.00 5.27 15.99
C ALA A 247 24.61 6.68 15.93
N SER A 248 25.25 7.12 17.02
CA SER A 248 26.29 8.15 16.93
C SER A 248 27.31 7.68 15.88
N PRO A 249 27.85 8.59 15.05
CA PRO A 249 28.88 8.19 14.10
C PRO A 249 30.01 7.55 14.89
N ILE A 250 30.31 6.28 14.61
CA ILE A 250 31.54 5.67 15.09
C ILE A 250 32.64 6.53 14.45
N SER A 251 33.22 7.44 15.24
CA SER A 251 34.39 8.19 14.83
C SER A 251 35.45 7.16 14.51
N SER A 252 35.85 7.11 13.25
CA SER A 252 36.93 6.28 12.75
C SER A 252 38.26 6.76 13.36
N THR A 253 38.55 6.33 14.57
CA THR A 253 39.87 6.50 15.20
C THR A 253 40.21 5.24 15.99
N SER A 254 40.88 4.32 15.31
CA SER A 254 42.16 3.70 15.72
C SER A 254 42.23 2.26 15.21
N SER A 255 42.91 2.10 14.07
CA SER A 255 43.52 0.84 13.69
C SER A 255 44.55 0.47 14.77
N PRO A 256 44.62 -0.79 15.25
CA PRO A 256 45.69 -1.20 16.15
C PRO A 256 47.01 -1.15 15.38
N ARG A 257 47.87 -0.19 15.72
CA ARG A 257 49.23 -0.09 15.21
C ARG A 257 50.00 -1.36 15.58
N VAL A 258 50.33 -2.16 14.57
CA VAL A 258 51.50 -3.03 14.59
C VAL A 258 52.73 -2.12 14.55
N VAL A 259 53.59 -2.26 15.56
CA VAL A 259 54.86 -1.54 15.69
C VAL A 259 55.82 -2.05 14.62
N ILE A 260 56.25 -1.18 13.71
CA ILE A 260 57.49 -1.37 12.95
C ILE A 260 58.26 -0.06 13.01
N PHE A 261 59.44 -0.11 13.63
CA PHE A 261 60.41 0.97 13.67
C PHE A 261 60.85 1.35 12.26
N ASN A 262 60.88 2.65 11.96
CA ASN A 262 62.12 3.27 11.50
C ASN A 262 62.04 4.79 11.51
N ASP A 263 63.15 5.34 11.98
CA ASP A 263 63.51 6.72 12.22
C ASP A 263 63.95 7.39 10.91
N ALA A 264 63.56 8.66 10.70
CA ALA A 264 64.34 9.69 10.00
C ALA A 264 63.54 11.00 9.77
N SER A 265 63.86 12.00 10.59
CA SER A 265 64.28 13.35 10.15
C SER A 265 63.29 14.33 9.46
N LYS A 266 62.80 15.26 10.30
CA LYS A 266 62.91 16.75 10.22
C LYS A 266 62.04 17.64 9.31
N LYS A 267 61.67 18.76 9.97
CA LYS A 267 61.35 20.15 9.56
C LYS A 267 59.90 20.44 9.13
N VAL A 268 59.09 21.10 9.97
CA VAL A 268 58.99 22.55 10.32
C VAL A 268 58.26 23.35 9.23
N GLY A 269 57.17 24.02 9.62
CA GLY A 269 56.50 25.03 8.79
C GLY A 269 55.16 25.48 9.38
N ASP A 270 55.08 26.74 9.78
CA ASP A 270 54.13 27.34 10.70
C ASP A 270 52.91 28.01 10.03
N SER A 271 51.87 28.22 10.85
CA SER A 271 50.97 29.39 10.89
C SER A 271 49.90 29.69 9.82
N ASN A 272 48.66 29.80 10.33
CA ASN A 272 47.57 30.77 10.11
C ASN A 272 47.64 31.77 8.93
N ALA A 273 46.55 31.89 8.15
CA ALA A 273 45.58 33.02 8.20
C ALA A 273 44.75 33.25 6.91
N LYS A 274 43.46 33.52 7.10
CA LYS A 274 42.54 34.43 6.35
C LYS A 274 42.31 34.26 4.83
N LYS A 275 41.09 33.77 4.53
CA LYS A 275 40.02 34.36 3.68
C LYS A 275 40.42 35.45 2.64
N ARG A 276 40.15 35.19 1.34
CA ARG A 276 39.53 36.14 0.37
C ARG A 276 39.04 35.42 -0.90
N ARG A 277 37.95 35.96 -1.45
CA ARG A 277 37.05 35.52 -2.56
C ARG A 277 37.68 35.62 -3.96
N ILE A 278 37.22 34.79 -4.92
CA ILE A 278 37.03 35.05 -6.38
C ILE A 278 35.99 33.98 -6.86
N ALA A 279 34.72 34.29 -7.17
CA ALA A 279 34.08 34.87 -8.37
C ALA A 279 33.48 33.78 -9.30
N ASP A 280 32.30 34.08 -9.83
CA ASP A 280 31.49 33.28 -10.75
C ASP A 280 32.23 33.00 -12.07
N ASP A 281 31.98 31.81 -12.65
CA ASP A 281 32.00 31.58 -14.09
C ASP A 281 30.80 30.66 -14.40
N GLU A 282 29.79 31.23 -15.04
CA GLU A 282 28.85 30.50 -15.88
C GLU A 282 29.57 30.19 -17.21
N GLU A 283 29.62 28.93 -17.61
CA GLU A 283 29.71 28.58 -19.02
C GLU A 283 28.76 27.42 -19.32
N ASP A 284 27.82 27.72 -20.21
CA ASP A 284 27.03 26.80 -21.00
C ASP A 284 27.94 25.88 -21.82
N ASP A 285 27.61 24.59 -21.86
CA ASP A 285 27.97 23.73 -22.99
C ASP A 285 26.70 23.01 -23.44
N ASP A 286 26.22 23.44 -24.60
CA ASP A 286 25.09 22.90 -25.33
C ASP A 286 25.60 21.93 -26.42
N ILE A 287 24.72 21.00 -26.81
CA ILE A 287 24.75 20.13 -27.99
C ILE A 287 25.51 18.78 -27.87
N SER A 288 24.75 17.70 -27.75
CA SER A 288 24.47 16.83 -28.93
C SER A 288 23.54 15.66 -28.59
N SER A 289 22.42 15.61 -29.31
CA SER A 289 21.46 14.51 -29.43
C SER A 289 21.90 13.52 -30.50
N ASP A 290 21.79 12.21 -30.23
CA ASP A 290 21.69 11.21 -31.30
C ASP A 290 20.52 10.27 -31.04
N ASN A 291 19.61 10.26 -32.01
CA ASN A 291 18.44 9.41 -32.12
C ASN A 291 18.84 8.05 -32.70
N LEU A 292 18.14 6.99 -32.27
CA LEU A 292 17.87 5.83 -33.12
C LEU A 292 16.41 5.42 -32.91
N ASP A 293 15.59 5.81 -33.89
CA ASP A 293 14.23 5.33 -34.08
C ASP A 293 14.21 3.90 -34.64
N ASP A 294 13.10 3.23 -34.32
CA ASP A 294 12.19 2.57 -35.27
C ASP A 294 12.00 1.05 -35.13
N TYR A 295 10.78 0.67 -34.73
CA TYR A 295 10.00 -0.38 -35.39
C TYR A 295 8.51 -0.07 -35.22
N SER A 296 7.97 0.74 -36.12
CA SER A 296 6.55 0.70 -36.48
C SER A 296 6.41 0.65 -38.01
N SER A 297 5.91 -0.48 -38.51
CA SER A 297 5.32 -0.62 -39.85
C SER A 297 4.12 -1.56 -39.72
N ALA A 298 2.96 -1.35 -40.33
CA ALA A 298 2.49 -0.31 -41.22
C ALA A 298 0.95 -0.33 -41.21
N SER A 299 0.30 0.81 -41.41
CA SER A 299 -0.95 0.80 -42.19
C SER A 299 -1.07 2.12 -42.96
N LYS A 300 -0.98 1.96 -44.28
CA LYS A 300 -0.93 3.02 -45.29
C LYS A 300 -2.23 3.83 -45.28
N ARG A 301 -2.09 5.16 -45.12
CA ARG A 301 -3.07 6.13 -45.60
C ARG A 301 -3.10 6.14 -47.14
N ARG A 302 -4.27 6.34 -47.73
CA ARG A 302 -4.47 7.30 -48.82
C ARG A 302 -5.88 7.91 -48.70
N ASN A 303 -5.90 9.19 -48.33
CA ASN A 303 -6.97 10.11 -48.72
C ASN A 303 -6.66 10.61 -50.13
N ILE A 304 -7.69 10.78 -50.95
CA ILE A 304 -7.70 11.81 -52.01
C ILE A 304 -9.07 12.52 -51.93
N SER A 305 -8.99 13.84 -51.95
CA SER A 305 -10.08 14.82 -51.88
C SER A 305 -10.66 15.15 -53.27
N HIS A 306 -11.87 15.71 -53.26
CA HIS A 306 -12.59 16.46 -54.31
C HIS A 306 -13.14 15.71 -55.52
N ARG A 307 -14.45 15.41 -55.50
CA ARG A 307 -15.49 16.26 -56.11
C ARG A 307 -16.88 15.86 -55.57
#